data_AF-A0A2S1R8Q1-F1
#
_entry.id   AF-A0A2S1R8Q1-F1
#
_cell.length_a   1.000
_cell.length_b   1.000
_cell.length_c   1.000
_cell.angle_alpha   90.00
_cell.angle_beta   90.00
_cell.angle_gamma   90.00
#
_symmetry.space_group_name_H-M   'P 1'
#
loop_
_entity.id
_entity.type
_entity.pdbx_description
1 polymer ?
#
loop_
_entity_poly.entity_id
_entity_poly.type
_entity_poly.pdbx_seq_one_letter_code
_entity_poly.pdbx_strand_id
1 'polypeptide(L)' 'MASGTTAPELRELDAEALTARLREAKEELFNLRFQMATGQLTNNRRLRVVRHDIARIYTVMRERELGLSAAPGDAK' A
#
# COMPACT_ATOMS: atom_id res chain seq x y z
N MET A 1 -1.03 -18.11 0.39
CA MET A 1 -1.56 -16.98 -0.40
C MET A 1 -0.76 -15.75 0.02
N ALA A 2 -0.10 -15.03 -0.90
CA ALA A 2 0.62 -13.83 -0.52
C ALA A 2 -0.40 -12.80 -0.01
N SER A 3 -0.45 -12.56 1.30
CA SER A 3 -1.36 -11.57 1.88
C SER A 3 -0.89 -10.20 1.38
N GLY A 4 -1.66 -9.63 0.45
CA GLY A 4 -1.63 -8.20 0.19
C GLY A 4 -2.57 -7.54 1.18
N THR A 5 -2.21 -6.35 1.65
CA THR A 5 -3.03 -5.61 2.63
C THR A 5 -4.44 -5.41 2.04
N THR A 6 -5.46 -5.83 2.78
CA THR A 6 -6.84 -5.79 2.30
C THR A 6 -7.41 -4.37 2.44
N ALA A 7 -8.35 -4.00 1.56
CA ALA A 7 -8.99 -2.69 1.59
C ALA A 7 -9.63 -2.33 2.96
N PRO A 8 -10.31 -3.23 3.69
CA PRO A 8 -10.85 -2.91 5.02
C PRO A 8 -9.74 -2.58 6.03
N GLU A 9 -8.65 -3.33 6.09
CA GLU A 9 -7.52 -3.06 6.99
C GLU A 9 -6.92 -1.67 6.74
N LEU A 10 -6.84 -1.23 5.48
CA LEU A 10 -6.33 0.10 5.13
C LEU A 10 -7.30 1.22 5.54
N ARG A 11 -8.61 0.97 5.57
CA ARG A 11 -9.61 1.97 5.97
C ARG A 11 -9.62 2.23 7.48
N GLU A 12 -9.21 1.24 8.28
CA GLU A 12 -9.11 1.36 9.74
C GLU A 12 -7.85 2.12 10.20
N LEU A 13 -6.84 2.28 9.34
CA LEU A 13 -5.59 2.96 9.67
C LEU A 13 -5.73 4.49 9.68
N ASP A 14 -4.98 5.17 10.52
CA ASP A 14 -4.92 6.63 10.51
C ASP A 14 -4.20 7.19 9.27
N ALA A 15 -4.39 8.48 8.96
CA ALA A 15 -3.78 9.15 7.82
C ALA A 15 -2.24 9.05 7.85
N GLU A 16 -1.62 9.27 9.01
CA GLU A 16 -0.17 9.12 9.17
C GLU A 16 0.28 7.67 8.94
N ALA A 17 -0.45 6.71 9.48
CA ALA A 17 -0.16 5.29 9.31
C ALA A 17 -0.28 4.84 7.84
N LEU A 18 -1.24 5.37 7.08
CA LEU A 18 -1.35 5.16 5.63
C LEU A 18 -0.13 5.70 4.88
N THR A 19 0.34 6.91 5.23
CA THR A 19 1.53 7.48 4.59
C THR A 19 2.80 6.70 4.93
N ALA A 20 2.93 6.19 6.16
CA ALA A 20 4.04 5.32 6.56
C ALA A 20 4.04 4.01 5.75
N ARG A 21 2.90 3.32 5.68
CA ARG A 21 2.71 2.11 4.86
C ARG A 21 3.03 2.36 3.39
N LEU A 22 2.67 3.52 2.86
CA LEU A 22 2.97 3.90 1.48
C LEU A 22 4.48 4.01 1.23
N ARG A 23 5.23 4.58 2.18
CA ARG A 23 6.70 4.69 2.08
C ARG A 23 7.36 3.32 2.10
N GLU A 24 6.98 2.47 3.05
CA GLU A 24 7.47 1.09 3.15
C GLU A 24 7.22 0.30 1.86
N ALA A 25 6.00 0.37 1.32
CA ALA A 25 5.65 -0.33 0.09
C ALA A 25 6.45 0.17 -1.13
N LYS A 26 6.80 1.46 -1.17
CA LYS A 26 7.63 2.03 -2.24
C LYS A 26 9.09 1.59 -2.12
N GLU A 27 9.64 1.54 -0.92
CA GLU A 27 10.98 1.00 -0.67
C GLU A 27 11.05 -0.48 -1.05
N GLU A 28 10.03 -1.26 -0.67
CA GLU A 28 9.94 -2.66 -1.08
C GLU A 28 9.90 -2.80 -2.61
N LEU A 29 9.10 -1.97 -3.30
CA LEU A 29 9.05 -1.97 -4.76
C LEU A 29 10.40 -1.63 -5.39
N PHE A 30 11.14 -0.68 -4.82
CA PHE A 30 12.48 -0.32 -5.28
C PHE A 30 13.45 -1.50 -5.15
N ASN A 31 13.47 -2.15 -3.98
CA ASN A 31 14.31 -3.32 -3.73
C ASN A 31 13.95 -4.48 -4.66
N LEU A 32 12.66 -4.74 -4.88
CA LEU A 32 12.20 -5.79 -5.80
C LEU A 32 12.59 -5.50 -7.26
N ARG A 33 12.55 -4.23 -7.68
CA ARG A 33 13.03 -3.83 -9.02
C ARG A 33 14.53 -4.01 -9.15
N PHE A 34 15.29 -3.72 -8.10
CA PHE A 34 16.73 -3.95 -8.08
C PHE A 34 17.05 -5.46 -8.19
N GLN A 35 16.38 -6.29 -7.39
CA GLN A 35 16.50 -7.76 -7.45
C GLN A 35 16.08 -8.34 -8.81
N MET A 36 15.08 -7.73 -9.46
CA MET A 36 14.65 -8.12 -10.81
C MET A 36 15.73 -7.80 -11.84
N ALA A 37 16.38 -6.64 -11.73
CA ALA A 37 17.47 -6.24 -12.62
C ALA A 37 18.72 -7.11 -12.44
N THR A 38 19.03 -7.55 -11.22
CA THR A 38 20.15 -8.46 -10.94
C THR A 38 19.83 -9.93 -11.22
N GLY A 39 18.58 -10.26 -11.59
CA GLY A 39 18.15 -11.62 -11.89
C GLY A 39 18.04 -12.54 -10.67
N GLN A 40 18.14 -12.00 -9.45
CA GLN A 40 18.06 -12.77 -8.19
C GLN A 40 16.64 -12.83 -7.61
N LEU A 41 15.64 -12.28 -8.32
CA LEU A 41 14.26 -12.26 -7.85
C LEU A 41 13.64 -13.66 -7.90
N THR A 42 13.36 -14.22 -6.72
CA THR A 42 12.75 -15.55 -6.57
C THR A 42 11.23 -15.53 -6.76
N ASN A 43 10.57 -14.41 -6.48
CA ASN A 43 9.11 -14.30 -6.50
C ASN A 43 8.59 -13.11 -7.32
N ASN A 44 8.38 -13.34 -8.62
CA ASN A 44 7.83 -12.35 -9.55
C ASN A 44 6.39 -11.91 -9.21
N ARG A 45 5.62 -12.73 -8.48
CA ARG A 45 4.25 -12.37 -8.08
C ARG A 45 4.23 -11.26 -7.04
N ARG A 46 5.27 -11.15 -6.19
CA ARG A 46 5.36 -10.12 -5.15
C ARG A 46 5.35 -8.71 -5.74
N LEU A 47 5.98 -8.52 -6.90
CA LEU A 47 6.01 -7.24 -7.61
C LEU A 47 4.61 -6.79 -8.07
N ARG A 48 3.70 -7.72 -8.37
CA ARG A 48 2.27 -7.39 -8.64
C ARG A 48 1.53 -7.03 -7.36
N VAL A 49 1.76 -7.77 -6.28
CA VAL A 49 1.12 -7.53 -4.97
C VAL A 49 1.47 -6.14 -4.45
N VAL A 50 2.76 -5.80 -4.40
CA VAL A 50 3.23 -4.49 -3.90
C VAL A 50 2.68 -3.32 -4.74
N ARG A 51 2.59 -3.48 -6.07
CA ARG A 51 1.93 -2.48 -6.94
C ARG A 51 0.45 -2.28 -6.61
N HIS A 52 -0.27 -3.37 -6.38
CA HIS A 52 -1.68 -3.30 -5.98
C HIS A 52 -1.86 -2.69 -4.59
N ASP A 53 -0.97 -2.99 -3.64
CA ASP A 53 -1.02 -2.42 -2.30
C ASP A 53 -0.80 -0.90 -2.33
N ILE A 54 0.16 -0.42 -3.11
CA ILE A 54 0.36 1.03 -3.35
C ILE A 54 -0.90 1.66 -3.95
N ALA A 55 -1.49 1.03 -4.97
CA ALA A 55 -2.70 1.54 -5.62
C ALA A 55 -3.88 1.62 -4.63
N ARG A 56 -4.09 0.59 -3.80
CA ARG A 56 -5.14 0.57 -2.76
C ARG A 56 -4.95 1.69 -1.75
N ILE A 57 -3.73 1.92 -1.27
CA ILE A 57 -3.44 3.00 -0.33
C ILE A 57 -3.80 4.35 -0.96
N TYR A 58 -3.39 4.60 -2.21
CA TYR A 58 -3.78 5.83 -2.91
C TYR A 58 -5.28 5.98 -3.10
N THR A 59 -6.00 4.90 -3.41
CA THR A 59 -7.45 4.92 -3.51
C THR A 59 -8.10 5.30 -2.18
N VAL A 60 -7.69 4.70 -1.06
CA VAL A 60 -8.24 5.03 0.27
C VAL A 60 -7.91 6.47 0.67
N MET A 61 -6.69 6.95 0.41
CA MET A 61 -6.34 8.35 0.66
C MET A 61 -7.25 9.30 -0.15
N ARG A 62 -7.50 8.98 -1.43
CA ARG A 62 -8.38 9.79 -2.29
C ARG A 62 -9.85 9.70 -1.88
N GLU A 63 -10.32 8.52 -1.47
CA GLU A 63 -11.67 8.34 -0.91
C GLU A 63 -11.88 9.22 0.32
N ARG A 64 -10.86 9.36 1.18
CA ARG A 64 -10.89 10.27 2.35
C ARG A 64 -10.92 11.74 1.95
N GLU A 65 -10.06 12.17 1.02
CA GLU A 65 -10.07 13.54 0.50
C GLU A 65 -11.44 13.95 -0.09
N LEU A 66 -12.15 12.98 -0.69
CA LEU A 66 -13.45 13.19 -1.30
C LEU A 66 -14.63 13.00 -0.31
N GLY A 67 -14.35 12.67 0.97
CA GLY A 67 -15.38 12.41 1.98
C GLY A 67 -16.21 11.14 1.76
N LEU A 68 -15.75 10.23 0.89
CA LEU A 68 -16.44 8.99 0.52
C LEU A 68 -16.17 7.84 1.51
N SER A 69 -15.13 7.96 2.33
CA SER A 69 -14.79 6.97 3.37
C SER A 69 -14.53 7.69 4.69
N ALA A 70 -15.25 7.29 5.75
CA ALA A 70 -15.07 7.81 7.09
C ALA A 70 -13.67 7.46 7.63
N ALA A 71 -12.90 8.45 8.07
CA ALA A 71 -11.75 8.20 8.92
C ALA A 71 -12.24 7.98 10.36
N PRO A 72 -11.58 7.10 11.14
CA PRO A 72 -11.75 7.07 12.59
C PRO A 72 -11.29 8.37 13.31
N GLY A 73 -10.74 9.35 12.58
CA GLY A 73 -10.09 10.55 13.12
C GLY A 73 -10.69 11.91 12.73
N ASP A 74 -11.67 11.98 11.81
CA ASP A 74 -12.35 13.25 11.45
C ASP A 74 -13.46 13.64 12.45
N ALA A 75 -13.48 12.99 13.62
CA ALA A 75 -14.29 13.36 14.76
C ALA A 75 -13.40 14.00 15.83
N LYS A 76 -12.89 15.19 15.55
CA LYS A 76 -12.55 16.18 16.58
C LYS A 76 -12.51 17.59 16.03
#